data_AF-A0A7K8NS62-F1
#
_entry.id   AF-A0A7K8NS62-F1
#
_cell.length_a   1.000
_cell.length_b   1.000
_cell.length_c   1.000
_cell.angle_alpha   90.00
_cell.angle_beta   90.00
_cell.angle_gamma   90.00
#
_symmetry.space_group_name_H-M   'P 1'
#
loop_
_entity.id
_entity.type
_entity.pdbx_description
1 polymer ?
#
loop_
_entity_poly.entity_id
_entity_poly.type
_entity_poly.pdbx_seq_one_letter_code
_entity_poly.pdbx_strand_id
1 'polypeptide(L)'
;RLNPKSSNKVEDAEITCIKDVKKGQLVRGYVKSVTPSGVFFGLSTSLLGRILFQNVSPYFVQKHSLYERYLPEGKLLTAKVLGVNREENHVELSLLPEDTGMPSILPESLGLPRYDAEEERKEGEESEKREEVKKLKTKRRRGNSASEQVWMIISLLSELLVRFIPVVPFQHALFSPLLQEVKPKKRKIRPADENDSGIEVYCREEEEDDQEEEEAAKKKSRVKKRSEAPRLQVSTGFTWDEDMNMVEVPVLSQKESSESEEEEEDLQSKPKKQTKKEKELEKEKMEKELCKLEAALMDPSRQPQTADDFDRLVLSSPNSSILWLQYMAFHLQATEIEKARAVAERALKTISFREEQEKLNVWVALLNLENMYGTEETLMKVFERAVQYNEPLKVFQHLCDIYANSEKYKQAEELYHTMLKRFRQEKSVWLKYASFLLKQGQTEATHRLLERALKALPTKEHVDVISKFAQLEFRFGDPEHAKALFESTLSSYPKRTDIWSIYMDIMIKHGSQKEVRDIFERVIHLSLAPKRMKFFFKRYLDYEKKYGTTETILAVKTAALEYVEAKSSLAES
;
A
#
# COMPACT_ATOMS: atom_id res chain seq x y z
N ARG A 1 8.42 22.56 -63.62
CA ARG A 1 9.11 23.63 -62.86
C ARG A 1 9.03 24.90 -63.71
N LEU A 2 8.64 26.04 -63.12
CA LEU A 2 8.62 27.36 -63.79
C LEU A 2 9.68 28.26 -63.15
N ASN A 3 10.22 29.22 -63.91
CA ASN A 3 11.38 30.07 -63.59
C ASN A 3 12.74 29.36 -63.38
N PRO A 4 13.70 29.48 -64.32
CA PRO A 4 15.05 28.93 -64.21
C PRO A 4 16.12 29.97 -63.77
N LYS A 5 15.72 31.13 -63.22
CA LYS A 5 16.66 32.24 -62.90
C LYS A 5 16.68 32.68 -61.42
N SER A 6 16.00 31.97 -60.53
CA SER A 6 16.15 32.12 -59.08
C SER A 6 17.05 31.00 -58.55
N SER A 7 18.36 31.23 -58.52
CA SER A 7 19.32 30.37 -57.81
C SER A 7 19.18 30.59 -56.30
N ASN A 8 18.05 30.18 -55.74
CA ASN A 8 17.81 30.20 -54.30
C ASN A 8 18.93 29.39 -53.63
N LYS A 9 19.49 29.95 -52.55
CA LYS A 9 20.47 29.25 -51.73
C LYS A 9 19.78 28.02 -51.16
N VAL A 10 20.20 26.82 -51.58
CA VAL A 10 19.60 25.56 -51.14
C VAL A 10 19.89 25.41 -49.65
N GLU A 11 18.86 25.59 -48.82
CA GLU A 11 19.04 25.62 -47.36
C GLU A 11 19.23 24.22 -46.76
N ASP A 12 18.59 23.20 -47.34
CA ASP A 12 18.75 21.80 -47.00
C ASP A 12 19.21 21.02 -48.24
N ALA A 13 20.26 20.22 -48.12
CA ALA A 13 20.62 19.27 -49.17
C ALA A 13 19.63 18.10 -49.20
N GLU A 14 19.17 17.70 -50.39
CA GLU A 14 18.28 16.54 -50.56
C GLU A 14 19.01 15.25 -50.13
N ILE A 15 18.63 14.67 -48.99
CA ILE A 15 19.16 13.39 -48.49
C ILE A 15 18.48 12.27 -49.27
N THR A 16 19.22 11.60 -50.14
CA THR A 16 18.68 10.51 -50.99
C THR A 16 19.04 9.14 -50.46
N CYS A 17 20.21 9.01 -49.82
CA CYS A 17 20.72 7.76 -49.25
C CYS A 17 21.52 8.00 -47.96
N ILE A 18 21.74 6.95 -47.19
CA ILE A 18 22.50 7.00 -45.92
C ILE A 18 23.97 7.45 -46.07
N LYS A 19 24.52 7.47 -47.30
CA LYS A 19 25.88 7.98 -47.57
C LYS A 19 25.95 9.51 -47.54
N ASP A 20 24.81 10.18 -47.72
CA ASP A 20 24.69 11.64 -47.75
C ASP A 20 24.71 12.24 -46.32
N VAL A 21 24.52 11.40 -45.30
CA VAL A 21 24.38 11.78 -43.88
C VAL A 21 25.70 11.56 -43.13
N LYS A 22 26.15 12.57 -42.38
CA LYS A 22 27.38 12.53 -41.57
C LYS A 22 27.09 12.75 -40.08
N LYS A 23 27.83 12.08 -39.20
CA LYS A 23 27.80 12.33 -37.75
C LYS A 23 28.15 13.80 -37.47
N GLY A 24 27.39 14.44 -36.57
CA GLY A 24 27.48 15.86 -36.23
C GLY A 24 26.70 16.82 -37.15
N GLN A 25 26.15 16.34 -38.26
CA GLN A 25 25.36 17.17 -39.19
C GLN A 25 23.99 17.53 -38.60
N LEU A 26 23.53 18.76 -38.84
CA LEU A 26 22.14 19.15 -38.61
C LEU A 26 21.31 18.82 -39.86
N VAL A 27 20.13 18.23 -39.65
CA VAL A 27 19.22 17.77 -40.70
C VAL A 27 17.78 18.15 -40.34
N ARG A 28 17.04 18.73 -41.29
CA ARG A 28 15.59 18.98 -41.15
C ARG A 28 14.80 17.76 -41.63
N GLY A 29 13.68 17.47 -40.97
CA GLY A 29 12.86 16.29 -41.26
C GLY A 29 11.54 16.29 -40.48
N TYR A 30 10.71 15.29 -40.73
CA TYR A 30 9.33 15.22 -40.21
C TYR A 30 9.17 14.11 -39.17
N VAL A 31 8.45 14.37 -38.08
CA VAL A 31 7.99 13.31 -37.16
C VAL A 31 7.09 12.36 -37.95
N LYS A 32 7.47 11.07 -38.03
CA LYS A 32 6.72 10.05 -38.77
C LYS A 32 5.78 9.26 -37.87
N SER A 33 6.25 8.87 -36.68
CA SER A 33 5.44 8.25 -35.63
C SER A 33 6.19 8.29 -34.28
N VAL A 34 5.44 8.17 -33.18
CA VAL A 34 5.98 7.96 -31.84
C VAL A 34 5.71 6.52 -31.43
N THR A 35 6.71 5.82 -30.90
CA THR A 35 6.61 4.41 -30.51
C THR A 35 7.33 4.14 -29.19
N PRO A 36 7.06 3.03 -28.47
CA PRO A 36 7.77 2.71 -27.23
C PRO A 36 9.30 2.57 -27.38
N SER A 37 9.81 2.34 -28.59
CA SER A 37 11.26 2.27 -28.88
C SER A 37 11.89 3.63 -29.25
N GLY A 38 11.10 4.69 -29.41
CA GLY A 38 11.57 6.05 -29.72
C GLY A 38 10.65 6.80 -30.68
N VAL A 39 11.06 8.04 -31.02
CA VAL A 39 10.43 8.84 -32.08
C VAL A 39 11.10 8.51 -33.41
N PHE A 40 10.30 8.15 -34.42
CA PHE A 40 10.78 7.94 -35.79
C PHE A 40 10.67 9.22 -36.61
N PHE A 41 11.75 9.53 -37.34
CA PHE A 41 11.95 10.80 -38.01
C PHE A 41 12.26 10.59 -39.48
N GLY A 42 11.37 11.05 -40.37
CA GLY A 42 11.56 10.99 -41.81
C GLY A 42 12.59 12.01 -42.27
N LEU A 43 13.78 11.53 -42.62
CA LEU A 43 14.83 12.33 -43.29
C LEU A 43 14.62 12.34 -44.81
N SER A 44 14.07 11.26 -45.36
CA SER A 44 13.63 11.17 -46.75
C SER A 44 12.44 10.20 -46.88
N THR A 45 12.00 9.92 -48.10
CA THR A 45 11.00 8.88 -48.38
C THR A 45 11.50 7.46 -48.07
N SER A 46 12.81 7.25 -48.09
CA SER A 46 13.48 5.96 -47.88
C SER A 46 14.24 5.84 -46.56
N LEU A 47 14.67 6.95 -45.96
CA LEU A 47 15.55 6.99 -44.79
C LEU A 47 14.82 7.49 -43.55
N LEU A 48 14.77 6.63 -42.52
CA LEU A 48 14.22 6.95 -41.20
C LEU A 48 15.36 7.06 -40.18
N GLY A 49 15.40 8.18 -39.47
CA GLY A 49 16.14 8.31 -38.22
C GLY A 49 15.32 7.84 -37.02
N ARG A 50 16.00 7.37 -35.98
CA ARG A 50 15.44 7.05 -34.68
C ARG A 50 16.01 8.03 -33.65
N ILE A 51 15.13 8.62 -32.85
CA ILE A 51 15.48 9.49 -31.73
C ILE A 51 15.06 8.75 -30.45
N LEU A 52 16.04 8.42 -29.61
CA LEU A 52 15.80 7.88 -28.26
C LEU A 52 15.18 8.98 -27.39
N PHE A 53 14.28 8.63 -26.45
CA PHE A 53 13.56 9.62 -25.64
C PHE A 53 14.47 10.50 -24.77
N GLN A 54 15.66 10.01 -24.39
CA GLN A 54 16.73 10.81 -23.77
C GLN A 54 17.17 11.99 -24.64
N ASN A 55 17.12 11.82 -25.97
CA ASN A 55 17.59 12.80 -26.94
C ASN A 55 16.43 13.62 -27.55
N VAL A 56 15.18 13.43 -27.12
CA VAL A 56 14.02 14.24 -27.58
C VAL A 56 13.92 15.56 -26.80
N SER A 57 14.23 15.53 -25.52
CA SER A 57 14.11 16.66 -24.60
C SER A 57 15.05 16.48 -23.41
N PRO A 58 15.61 17.57 -22.83
CA PRO A 58 16.42 17.49 -21.63
C PRO A 58 15.61 17.07 -20.39
N TYR A 59 14.28 16.97 -20.52
CA TYR A 59 13.36 16.55 -19.47
C TYR A 59 12.97 15.07 -19.61
N PHE A 60 12.91 14.35 -18.48
CA PHE A 60 12.37 13.00 -18.40
C PHE A 60 10.84 13.00 -18.45
N VAL A 61 10.26 12.00 -19.12
CA VAL A 61 8.83 11.94 -19.42
C VAL A 61 8.28 10.54 -19.15
N GLN A 62 7.63 10.36 -18.00
CA GLN A 62 7.07 9.07 -17.58
C GLN A 62 5.89 8.57 -18.44
N LYS A 63 5.23 9.46 -19.20
CA LYS A 63 4.05 9.12 -20.02
C LYS A 63 4.31 9.44 -21.49
N HIS A 64 4.54 8.41 -22.29
CA HIS A 64 4.82 8.53 -23.73
C HIS A 64 3.75 9.33 -24.51
N SER A 65 2.49 9.32 -24.06
CA SER A 65 1.39 10.12 -24.62
C SER A 65 1.56 11.65 -24.49
N LEU A 66 2.54 12.13 -23.71
CA LEU A 66 2.95 13.54 -23.78
C LEU A 66 3.72 13.84 -25.06
N TYR A 67 4.56 12.92 -25.54
CA TYR A 67 5.27 13.13 -26.82
C TYR A 67 4.29 13.17 -28.00
N GLU A 68 3.25 12.33 -28.01
CA GLU A 68 2.17 12.39 -29.01
C GLU A 68 1.49 13.79 -29.07
N ARG A 69 1.38 14.47 -27.92
CA ARG A 69 0.75 15.81 -27.83
C ARG A 69 1.67 16.95 -28.30
N TYR A 70 2.98 16.84 -28.14
CA TYR A 70 3.95 17.89 -28.48
C TYR A 70 4.74 17.61 -29.79
N LEU A 71 4.77 16.37 -30.24
CA LEU A 71 5.30 15.89 -31.53
C LEU A 71 4.20 15.15 -32.32
N PRO A 72 3.15 15.85 -32.79
CA PRO A 72 2.22 15.26 -33.74
C PRO A 72 2.93 14.87 -35.05
N GLU A 73 2.43 13.83 -35.70
CA GLU A 73 2.93 13.34 -36.98
C GLU A 73 2.85 14.44 -38.06
N GLY A 74 3.85 14.48 -38.95
CA GLY A 74 4.01 15.53 -39.96
C GLY A 74 4.61 16.85 -39.45
N LYS A 75 4.94 16.98 -38.15
CA LYS A 75 5.65 18.16 -37.63
C LYS A 75 7.11 18.20 -38.12
N LEU A 76 7.49 19.27 -38.82
CA LEU A 76 8.87 19.54 -39.22
C LEU A 76 9.71 19.98 -38.01
N LEU A 77 10.90 19.41 -37.85
CA LEU A 77 11.90 19.78 -36.83
C LEU A 77 13.32 19.77 -37.42
N THR A 78 14.30 20.28 -36.67
CA THR A 78 15.73 20.16 -36.95
C THR A 78 16.35 19.21 -35.93
N ALA A 79 17.09 18.20 -36.38
CA ALA A 79 17.78 17.23 -35.54
C ALA A 79 19.28 17.18 -35.84
N LYS A 80 20.10 16.79 -34.87
CA LYS A 80 21.54 16.53 -35.04
C LYS A 80 21.79 15.03 -35.17
N VAL A 81 22.68 14.64 -36.08
CA VAL A 81 23.07 13.23 -36.27
C VAL A 81 24.09 12.81 -35.21
N LEU A 82 23.72 11.87 -34.34
CA LEU A 82 24.61 11.27 -33.34
C LEU A 82 25.35 10.04 -33.89
N GLY A 83 24.70 9.25 -34.75
CA GLY A 83 25.20 7.97 -35.25
C GLY A 83 24.60 7.60 -36.60
N VAL A 84 25.30 6.78 -37.37
CA VAL A 84 24.87 6.31 -38.69
C VAL A 84 25.28 4.83 -38.83
N ASN A 85 24.35 3.91 -38.58
CA ASN A 85 24.56 2.49 -38.81
C ASN A 85 24.27 2.17 -40.29
N ARG A 86 25.32 1.86 -41.04
CA ARG A 86 25.25 1.57 -42.49
C ARG A 86 24.78 0.16 -42.82
N GLU A 87 24.80 -0.76 -41.86
CA GLU A 87 24.44 -2.17 -42.07
C GLU A 87 22.92 -2.35 -41.92
N GLU A 88 22.32 -1.70 -40.92
CA GLU A 88 20.87 -1.71 -40.68
C GLU A 88 20.10 -0.58 -41.40
N ASN A 89 20.80 0.36 -42.04
CA ASN A 89 20.26 1.64 -42.56
C ASN A 89 19.63 2.57 -41.49
N HIS A 90 19.99 2.42 -40.22
CA HIS A 90 19.51 3.27 -39.12
C HIS A 90 20.38 4.52 -38.91
N VAL A 91 19.73 5.67 -38.71
CA VAL A 91 20.39 6.93 -38.31
C VAL A 91 19.94 7.29 -36.90
N GLU A 92 20.87 7.53 -35.99
CA GLU A 92 20.60 7.99 -34.63
C GLU A 92 20.63 9.51 -34.58
N LEU A 93 19.59 10.10 -34.01
CA LEU A 93 19.34 11.54 -34.02
C LEU A 93 19.11 12.10 -32.61
N SER A 94 19.30 13.42 -32.48
CA SER A 94 19.03 14.22 -31.28
C SER A 94 18.25 15.49 -31.62
N LEU A 95 17.31 15.85 -30.76
CA LEU A 95 16.52 17.08 -30.77
C LEU A 95 16.85 17.98 -29.56
N LEU A 96 17.90 17.67 -28.79
CA LEU A 96 18.26 18.44 -27.60
C LEU A 96 18.63 19.90 -27.95
N PRO A 97 18.30 20.89 -27.09
CA PRO A 97 18.65 22.29 -27.32
C PRO A 97 20.16 22.53 -27.49
N GLU A 98 20.96 21.81 -26.71
CA GLU A 98 22.44 21.87 -26.72
C GLU A 98 23.03 21.29 -28.01
N ASP A 99 22.33 20.33 -28.63
CA ASP A 99 22.73 19.70 -29.88
C ASP A 99 22.31 20.49 -31.12
N THR A 100 21.14 21.13 -31.06
CA THR A 100 20.46 21.73 -32.22
C THR A 100 20.46 23.26 -32.25
N GLY A 101 20.72 23.92 -31.11
CA GLY A 101 20.55 25.37 -30.94
C GLY A 101 19.08 25.84 -30.91
N MET A 102 18.12 24.91 -30.91
CA MET A 102 16.69 25.18 -30.95
C MET A 102 16.05 25.10 -29.55
N PRO A 103 14.95 25.83 -29.26
CA PRO A 103 14.27 25.72 -27.98
C PRO A 103 13.68 24.32 -27.76
N SER A 104 13.64 23.89 -26.49
CA SER A 104 13.08 22.58 -26.09
C SER A 104 11.64 22.40 -26.61
N ILE A 105 11.38 21.23 -27.18
CA ILE A 105 10.06 20.85 -27.72
C ILE A 105 9.01 20.71 -26.62
N LEU A 106 9.45 20.40 -25.39
CA LEU A 106 8.62 20.42 -24.19
C LEU A 106 8.86 21.73 -23.43
N PRO A 107 7.82 22.53 -23.14
CA PRO A 107 7.93 23.74 -22.34
C PRO A 107 8.35 23.46 -20.90
N GLU A 108 9.25 24.29 -20.37
CA GLU A 108 9.72 24.24 -18.99
C GLU A 108 8.59 24.43 -17.95
N SER A 109 7.50 25.12 -18.33
CA SER A 109 6.29 25.28 -17.54
C SER A 109 5.52 23.98 -17.25
N LEU A 110 5.94 22.85 -17.81
CA LEU A 110 5.43 21.52 -17.44
C LEU A 110 6.04 20.99 -16.12
N GLY A 111 7.08 21.63 -15.58
CA GLY A 111 7.69 21.25 -14.28
C GLY A 111 8.35 19.87 -14.26
N LEU A 112 8.76 19.37 -15.43
CA LEU A 112 9.32 18.02 -15.59
C LEU A 112 10.77 17.96 -15.07
N PRO A 113 11.22 16.83 -14.47
CA PRO A 113 12.62 16.65 -14.08
C PRO A 113 13.56 16.70 -15.30
N ARG A 114 14.74 17.33 -15.17
CA ARG A 114 15.82 17.21 -16.15
C ARG A 114 16.52 15.85 -16.04
N TYR A 115 16.98 15.26 -17.15
CA TYR A 115 17.74 14.00 -17.13
C TYR A 115 18.99 14.09 -16.27
N ASP A 116 19.78 15.15 -16.39
CA ASP A 116 20.99 15.43 -15.61
C ASP A 116 20.71 15.50 -14.10
N ALA A 117 19.71 16.29 -13.70
CA ALA A 117 19.22 16.31 -12.32
C ALA A 117 18.56 14.99 -11.89
N GLU A 118 18.15 14.15 -12.84
CA GLU A 118 17.67 12.79 -12.63
C GLU A 118 18.80 11.74 -12.76
N GLU A 119 20.05 12.12 -13.04
CA GLU A 119 21.24 11.28 -12.94
C GLU A 119 21.95 11.53 -11.62
N GLU A 120 22.08 12.80 -11.19
CA GLU A 120 22.41 13.12 -9.79
C GLU A 120 21.36 12.54 -8.82
N ARG A 121 20.06 12.61 -9.16
CA ARG A 121 19.03 11.84 -8.45
C ARG A 121 18.98 10.36 -8.83
N LYS A 122 19.66 9.81 -9.84
CA LYS A 122 19.78 8.34 -9.97
C LYS A 122 20.95 7.79 -9.18
N GLU A 123 22.05 8.52 -8.97
CA GLU A 123 23.07 8.15 -7.99
C GLU A 123 22.53 8.36 -6.56
N GLY A 124 21.87 9.51 -6.33
CA GLY A 124 21.11 9.80 -5.11
C GLY A 124 20.04 8.73 -4.84
N GLU A 125 19.09 8.53 -5.76
CA GLU A 125 18.08 7.49 -5.64
C GLU A 125 18.65 6.07 -5.78
N GLU A 126 19.84 5.78 -6.30
CA GLU A 126 20.44 4.44 -6.18
C GLU A 126 20.99 4.24 -4.78
N SER A 127 21.59 5.26 -4.16
CA SER A 127 21.94 5.20 -2.73
C SER A 127 20.67 5.05 -1.86
N GLU A 128 19.62 5.84 -2.14
CA GLU A 128 18.34 5.74 -1.44
C GLU A 128 17.58 4.48 -1.80
N LYS A 129 17.59 3.96 -3.04
CA LYS A 129 17.00 2.64 -3.39
C LYS A 129 17.80 1.49 -2.78
N ARG A 130 19.11 1.66 -2.55
CA ARG A 130 19.93 0.69 -1.79
C ARG A 130 19.65 0.77 -0.29
N GLU A 131 19.00 1.84 0.19
CA GLU A 131 18.29 1.85 1.48
C GLU A 131 16.83 1.39 1.40
N GLU A 132 16.07 1.77 0.37
CA GLU A 132 14.64 1.51 0.25
C GLU A 132 14.38 0.04 -0.08
N VAL A 133 15.23 -0.62 -0.88
CA VAL A 133 15.15 -2.08 -1.04
C VAL A 133 15.42 -2.80 0.30
N LYS A 134 16.12 -2.18 1.26
CA LYS A 134 16.17 -2.65 2.66
C LYS A 134 14.88 -2.32 3.41
N LYS A 135 14.33 -1.10 3.29
CA LYS A 135 13.07 -0.63 3.92
C LYS A 135 11.79 -1.33 3.37
N LEU A 136 11.81 -1.80 2.12
CA LEU A 136 10.64 -2.23 1.33
C LEU A 136 10.51 -3.76 1.22
N LYS A 137 11.61 -4.52 1.39
CA LYS A 137 11.50 -5.95 1.77
C LYS A 137 10.71 -6.11 3.08
N THR A 138 10.73 -5.09 3.94
CA THR A 138 9.95 -4.96 5.18
C THR A 138 8.50 -4.49 4.94
N LYS A 139 8.08 -4.20 3.68
CA LYS A 139 6.76 -3.61 3.34
C LYS A 139 5.98 -4.35 2.23
N ARG A 140 6.28 -5.63 1.96
CA ARG A 140 5.39 -6.60 1.28
C ARG A 140 5.14 -7.78 2.24
N ARG A 141 3.92 -8.25 2.52
CA ARG A 141 2.70 -8.37 1.69
C ARG A 141 1.48 -7.67 2.32
N ARG A 142 1.10 -6.47 1.86
CA ARG A 142 -0.17 -5.84 2.26
C ARG A 142 -1.14 -5.87 1.09
N GLY A 143 -2.22 -6.61 1.32
CA GLY A 143 -3.48 -6.42 0.66
C GLY A 143 -4.55 -6.82 1.67
N ASN A 144 -5.36 -5.88 2.10
CA ASN A 144 -6.81 -6.02 2.08
C ASN A 144 -7.45 -4.64 2.32
N SER A 145 -8.04 -4.09 1.26
CA SER A 145 -8.30 -2.64 1.12
C SER A 145 -9.12 -2.02 2.26
N ALA A 146 -10.11 -2.74 2.80
CA ALA A 146 -10.95 -2.24 3.89
C ALA A 146 -10.24 -2.22 5.26
N SER A 147 -9.63 -3.35 5.65
CA SER A 147 -8.94 -3.48 6.95
C SER A 147 -7.75 -2.54 7.11
N GLU A 148 -7.10 -2.17 6.00
CA GLU A 148 -5.99 -1.24 6.03
C GLU A 148 -6.41 0.21 6.28
N GLN A 149 -7.59 0.62 5.78
CA GLN A 149 -8.16 1.93 6.09
C GLN A 149 -8.59 2.01 7.55
N VAL A 150 -9.22 0.97 8.10
CA VAL A 150 -9.59 0.90 9.52
C VAL A 150 -8.36 1.05 10.41
N TRP A 151 -7.30 0.27 10.14
CA TRP A 151 -6.05 0.38 10.90
C TRP A 151 -5.33 1.73 10.68
N MET A 152 -5.38 2.30 9.48
CA MET A 152 -4.82 3.62 9.23
C MET A 152 -5.58 4.70 10.00
N ILE A 153 -6.91 4.60 10.15
CA ILE A 153 -7.70 5.59 10.90
C ILE A 153 -7.57 5.38 12.41
N ILE A 154 -7.42 4.16 12.91
CA ILE A 154 -7.03 3.92 14.32
C ILE A 154 -5.62 4.44 14.61
N SER A 155 -4.67 4.29 13.67
CA SER A 155 -3.31 4.86 13.76
C SER A 155 -3.33 6.38 13.72
N LEU A 156 -4.06 6.98 12.77
CA LEU A 156 -4.20 8.43 12.64
C LEU A 156 -4.96 9.04 13.83
N LEU A 157 -5.93 8.32 14.41
CA LEU A 157 -6.55 8.69 15.68
C LEU A 157 -5.50 8.82 16.79
N SER A 158 -4.54 7.90 16.88
CA SER A 158 -3.43 8.01 17.84
C SER A 158 -2.35 9.04 17.46
N GLU A 159 -2.11 9.30 16.17
CA GLU A 159 -1.08 10.28 15.72
C GLU A 159 -1.56 11.74 15.74
N LEU A 160 -2.84 12.00 15.42
CA LEU A 160 -3.47 13.32 15.53
C LEU A 160 -3.47 13.82 16.99
N LEU A 161 -3.57 12.87 17.94
CA LEU A 161 -3.63 13.08 19.39
C LEU A 161 -2.32 13.61 20.01
N VAL A 162 -1.22 13.64 19.25
CA VAL A 162 0.14 13.86 19.79
C VAL A 162 0.78 15.17 19.30
N ARG A 163 0.18 15.91 18.35
CA ARG A 163 0.87 17.00 17.65
C ARG A 163 0.60 18.41 18.22
N PHE A 164 1.35 18.75 19.26
CA PHE A 164 1.77 20.14 19.51
C PHE A 164 3.30 20.19 19.71
N ILE A 165 4.03 20.45 18.61
CA ILE A 165 5.50 20.64 18.51
C ILE A 165 6.37 19.37 18.86
N PRO A 166 7.67 19.25 18.49
CA PRO A 166 8.01 18.58 17.22
C PRO A 166 9.00 17.37 17.25
N VAL A 167 8.76 16.44 16.32
CA VAL A 167 9.71 15.60 15.52
C VAL A 167 10.99 15.03 16.18
N VAL A 168 10.99 13.70 16.40
CA VAL A 168 12.03 12.76 15.92
C VAL A 168 11.36 11.40 15.60
N PRO A 169 11.62 10.74 14.46
CA PRO A 169 11.16 9.37 14.18
C PRO A 169 12.27 8.32 14.32
N PHE A 170 11.98 7.17 14.95
CA PHE A 170 12.81 5.96 14.88
C PHE A 170 11.99 4.74 14.43
N GLN A 171 12.67 3.62 14.16
CA GLN A 171 12.16 2.54 13.30
C GLN A 171 11.43 1.43 14.07
N HIS A 172 10.27 0.95 13.57
CA HIS A 172 10.21 -0.32 12.81
C HIS A 172 8.79 -0.63 12.28
N ALA A 173 8.69 -1.54 11.31
CA ALA A 173 7.41 -2.07 10.78
C ALA A 173 7.06 -3.46 11.36
N LEU A 174 5.80 -3.91 11.25
CA LEU A 174 5.44 -5.22 10.66
C LEU A 174 3.91 -5.49 10.51
N PHE A 175 3.55 -5.84 9.27
CA PHE A 175 2.42 -6.62 8.69
C PHE A 175 1.07 -6.98 9.33
N SER A 176 0.06 -6.99 8.42
CA SER A 176 -1.28 -7.58 8.51
C SER A 176 -1.31 -9.13 8.45
N PRO A 177 -2.46 -9.75 8.79
CA PRO A 177 -2.93 -11.01 8.20
C PRO A 177 -4.01 -10.79 7.10
N LEU A 178 -4.28 -11.86 6.33
CA LEU A 178 -5.34 -12.00 5.30
C LEU A 178 -6.28 -13.16 5.70
N LEU A 179 -7.35 -13.39 4.91
CA LEU A 179 -8.25 -14.57 4.82
C LEU A 179 -9.60 -14.42 5.55
N GLN A 180 -10.75 -14.95 5.07
CA GLN A 180 -11.12 -15.57 3.77
C GLN A 180 -12.64 -15.87 3.72
N GLU A 181 -13.26 -15.84 2.54
CA GLU A 181 -14.65 -16.32 2.27
C GLU A 181 -14.68 -17.39 1.13
N VAL A 182 -15.80 -18.12 0.99
CA VAL A 182 -15.70 -19.61 1.02
C VAL A 182 -16.71 -20.42 0.15
N LYS A 183 -16.20 -21.36 -0.67
CA LYS A 183 -16.84 -22.62 -1.18
C LYS A 183 -18.07 -22.41 -2.12
N PRO A 184 -18.77 -23.45 -2.67
CA PRO A 184 -18.69 -24.93 -2.56
C PRO A 184 -18.66 -25.65 -3.96
N LYS A 185 -19.01 -26.93 -4.26
CA LYS A 185 -19.56 -28.13 -3.56
C LYS A 185 -19.44 -29.41 -4.44
N LYS A 186 -18.84 -30.54 -3.98
CA LYS A 186 -19.41 -31.94 -3.97
C LYS A 186 -18.37 -33.05 -3.68
N ARG A 187 -18.85 -34.28 -3.38
CA ARG A 187 -18.11 -35.43 -2.80
C ARG A 187 -18.15 -36.71 -3.66
N LYS A 188 -17.18 -37.62 -3.47
CA LYS A 188 -17.33 -39.10 -3.52
C LYS A 188 -16.35 -39.77 -2.50
N ILE A 189 -16.50 -41.08 -2.26
CA ILE A 189 -16.09 -41.92 -1.11
C ILE A 189 -15.93 -43.37 -1.65
N ARG A 190 -15.06 -44.32 -1.25
CA ARG A 190 -13.95 -44.59 -0.27
C ARG A 190 -13.05 -45.68 -0.95
N PRO A 191 -12.08 -46.44 -0.33
CA PRO A 191 -11.36 -46.38 0.96
C PRO A 191 -9.85 -46.02 0.79
N ALA A 192 -9.16 -45.40 1.75
CA ALA A 192 -8.56 -45.89 3.01
C ALA A 192 -7.32 -46.81 2.85
N ASP A 193 -6.14 -46.23 3.13
CA ASP A 193 -4.94 -46.87 3.70
C ASP A 193 -4.26 -45.82 4.61
N GLU A 194 -3.43 -46.25 5.57
CA GLU A 194 -2.92 -45.37 6.65
C GLU A 194 -1.44 -44.97 6.50
N ASN A 195 -1.07 -43.83 7.07
CA ASN A 195 0.29 -43.25 7.14
C ASN A 195 0.94 -42.76 5.82
N ASP A 196 0.46 -41.63 5.28
CA ASP A 196 1.35 -40.66 4.61
C ASP A 196 1.14 -39.24 5.16
N SER A 197 2.23 -38.58 5.55
CA SER A 197 2.25 -37.19 6.01
C SER A 197 2.53 -36.26 4.83
N GLY A 198 1.61 -36.24 3.87
CA GLY A 198 1.76 -35.50 2.61
C GLY A 198 1.87 -33.98 2.80
N ILE A 199 3.05 -33.43 2.51
CA ILE A 199 3.23 -32.02 2.17
C ILE A 199 3.81 -31.98 0.76
N GLU A 200 2.91 -31.97 -0.23
CA GLU A 200 3.28 -31.81 -1.64
C GLU A 200 3.54 -30.33 -1.93
N VAL A 201 4.78 -30.01 -2.27
CA VAL A 201 5.16 -28.68 -2.76
C VAL A 201 4.84 -28.64 -4.25
N TYR A 202 3.63 -28.19 -4.57
CA TYR A 202 3.19 -28.02 -5.96
C TYR A 202 4.04 -26.92 -6.63
N CYS A 203 4.90 -27.32 -7.57
CA CYS A 203 5.44 -26.38 -8.56
C CYS A 203 4.32 -26.01 -9.52
N ARG A 204 4.19 -24.72 -9.84
CA ARG A 204 3.38 -24.27 -10.97
C ARG A 204 4.31 -24.10 -12.14
N GLU A 205 4.18 -24.98 -13.12
CA GLU A 205 4.68 -24.75 -14.47
C GLU A 205 3.58 -23.96 -15.22
N GLU A 206 4.00 -23.03 -16.08
CA GLU A 206 3.11 -22.13 -16.82
C GLU A 206 3.28 -22.45 -18.29
N GLU A 207 2.30 -23.17 -18.85
CA GLU A 207 2.18 -23.46 -20.28
C GLU A 207 1.22 -22.45 -20.91
N GLU A 208 1.63 -21.87 -22.04
CA GLU A 208 0.86 -20.86 -22.78
C GLU A 208 -0.02 -21.55 -23.83
N ASP A 209 -1.34 -21.42 -23.71
CA ASP A 209 -2.32 -22.11 -24.55
C ASP A 209 -3.49 -21.14 -24.88
N ASP A 210 -3.21 -20.15 -25.74
CA ASP A 210 -4.22 -19.24 -26.31
C ASP A 210 -4.67 -19.77 -27.68
N GLN A 211 -5.93 -20.23 -27.77
CA GLN A 211 -6.53 -20.74 -29.01
C GLN A 211 -7.36 -19.65 -29.72
N GLU A 212 -7.24 -19.63 -31.05
CA GLU A 212 -7.99 -18.72 -31.95
C GLU A 212 -9.48 -19.11 -32.06
N GLU A 213 -10.37 -18.14 -32.29
CA GLU A 213 -11.55 -18.35 -33.16
C GLU A 213 -12.10 -17.02 -33.74
N GLU A 214 -12.76 -17.08 -34.91
CA GLU A 214 -13.05 -15.94 -35.79
C GLU A 214 -14.43 -15.24 -35.58
N GLU A 215 -14.65 -14.12 -36.29
CA GLU A 215 -15.99 -13.55 -36.53
C GLU A 215 -16.89 -14.47 -37.39
N ALA A 216 -18.22 -14.39 -37.22
CA ALA A 216 -19.14 -14.49 -38.37
C ALA A 216 -20.51 -13.77 -38.22
N ALA A 217 -20.66 -12.65 -38.94
CA ALA A 217 -21.81 -12.30 -39.79
C ALA A 217 -23.29 -12.36 -39.29
N LYS A 218 -23.82 -11.17 -38.96
CA LYS A 218 -24.94 -10.47 -39.68
C LYS A 218 -26.22 -11.27 -40.08
N LYS A 219 -27.39 -10.75 -39.65
CA LYS A 219 -28.62 -10.71 -40.50
C LYS A 219 -29.38 -9.38 -40.32
N LYS A 220 -30.00 -8.88 -41.40
CA LYS A 220 -30.63 -7.54 -41.49
C LYS A 220 -32.16 -7.62 -41.53
N SER A 221 -32.80 -6.53 -41.06
CA SER A 221 -34.13 -5.95 -41.41
C SER A 221 -34.95 -5.62 -40.15
N ARG A 222 -35.91 -4.66 -40.14
CA ARG A 222 -36.46 -3.80 -41.21
C ARG A 222 -36.88 -2.45 -40.62
N VAL A 223 -36.74 -1.34 -41.36
CA VAL A 223 -37.12 0.01 -40.89
C VAL A 223 -38.65 0.21 -40.89
N LYS A 224 -39.18 0.81 -39.83
CA LYS A 224 -40.42 1.62 -39.81
C LYS A 224 -40.20 2.87 -38.94
N LYS A 225 -41.01 3.92 -39.15
CA LYS A 225 -40.80 5.27 -38.60
C LYS A 225 -42.05 5.75 -37.84
N ARG A 226 -41.83 6.47 -36.73
CA ARG A 226 -42.75 7.40 -36.01
C ARG A 226 -44.12 6.88 -35.53
N SER A 227 -44.31 7.00 -34.22
CA SER A 227 -45.52 7.54 -33.59
C SER A 227 -45.10 8.28 -32.32
N GLU A 228 -45.60 9.49 -32.09
CA GLU A 228 -45.18 10.39 -31.01
C GLU A 228 -46.39 10.70 -30.12
N ALA A 229 -46.24 10.56 -28.81
CA ALA A 229 -47.31 10.60 -27.80
C ALA A 229 -46.73 11.06 -26.44
N PRO A 230 -47.54 11.63 -25.54
CA PRO A 230 -47.39 13.05 -25.23
C PRO A 230 -46.57 13.36 -23.98
N ARG A 231 -46.03 14.59 -23.93
CA ARG A 231 -45.51 15.18 -22.68
C ARG A 231 -46.69 15.61 -21.79
N LEU A 232 -46.62 15.32 -20.50
CA LEU A 232 -47.50 15.96 -19.52
C LEU A 232 -47.28 17.48 -19.53
N GLN A 233 -48.36 18.23 -19.54
CA GLN A 233 -48.34 19.65 -19.22
C GLN A 233 -48.51 19.82 -17.71
N VAL A 234 -47.53 20.44 -17.05
CA VAL A 234 -47.70 20.96 -15.68
C VAL A 234 -48.30 22.36 -15.81
N SER A 235 -49.48 22.57 -15.24
CA SER A 235 -50.15 23.87 -15.25
C SER A 235 -49.41 24.88 -14.37
N THR A 236 -48.94 25.97 -14.96
CA THR A 236 -48.40 27.13 -14.25
C THR A 236 -49.50 27.81 -13.43
N GLY A 237 -49.29 27.99 -12.12
CA GLY A 237 -50.29 28.67 -11.27
C GLY A 237 -50.07 28.49 -9.78
N PHE A 238 -48.91 28.89 -9.24
CA PHE A 238 -48.76 29.15 -7.81
C PHE A 238 -47.98 30.44 -7.60
N THR A 239 -48.66 31.46 -7.06
CA THR A 239 -48.12 32.80 -6.82
C THR A 239 -47.95 33.01 -5.31
N TRP A 240 -46.72 33.21 -4.87
CA TRP A 240 -46.41 33.59 -3.49
C TRP A 240 -46.24 35.10 -3.39
N ASP A 241 -47.36 35.83 -3.24
CA ASP A 241 -47.40 37.17 -2.64
C ASP A 241 -48.85 37.54 -2.27
N GLU A 242 -48.97 38.33 -1.21
CA GLU A 242 -50.19 38.95 -0.61
C GLU A 242 -51.19 38.06 0.20
N ASP A 243 -51.71 38.68 1.27
CA ASP A 243 -52.79 38.28 2.19
C ASP A 243 -52.78 36.91 2.91
N MET A 244 -51.90 36.79 3.92
CA MET A 244 -52.18 36.01 5.14
C MET A 244 -51.65 36.72 6.41
N ASN A 245 -52.45 37.64 6.96
CA ASN A 245 -52.12 38.35 8.21
C ASN A 245 -53.34 38.47 9.15
N MET A 246 -53.94 37.33 9.53
CA MET A 246 -54.94 37.27 10.61
C MET A 246 -55.14 35.84 11.17
N VAL A 247 -54.28 35.43 12.10
CA VAL A 247 -54.64 34.47 13.17
C VAL A 247 -53.94 34.93 14.45
N GLU A 248 -54.70 35.31 15.46
CA GLU A 248 -54.18 35.66 16.77
C GLU A 248 -53.80 34.39 17.56
N VAL A 249 -52.63 34.40 18.21
CA VAL A 249 -52.25 33.41 19.23
C VAL A 249 -51.85 34.19 20.48
N PRO A 250 -52.60 34.09 21.60
CA PRO A 250 -52.37 34.94 22.75
C PRO A 250 -51.14 34.50 23.56
N VAL A 251 -50.13 35.37 23.62
CA VAL A 251 -49.01 35.25 24.57
C VAL A 251 -49.29 36.18 25.76
N LEU A 252 -49.28 35.64 26.98
CA LEU A 252 -49.47 36.45 28.19
C LEU A 252 -48.34 37.48 28.33
N SER A 253 -48.72 38.73 28.59
CA SER A 253 -47.79 39.75 29.03
C SER A 253 -47.47 39.57 30.53
N GLN A 254 -46.19 39.40 30.84
CA GLN A 254 -45.62 39.95 32.07
C GLN A 254 -44.83 41.21 31.71
N LYS A 255 -44.90 42.19 32.61
CA LYS A 255 -44.55 43.59 32.33
C LYS A 255 -43.96 44.18 33.60
N GLU A 256 -42.64 44.32 33.62
CA GLU A 256 -41.96 45.20 34.57
C GLU A 256 -41.10 46.21 33.81
N SER A 257 -40.75 47.30 34.48
CA SER A 257 -40.32 48.56 33.88
C SER A 257 -39.21 49.16 34.70
N SER A 258 -38.19 49.74 34.05
CA SER A 258 -37.46 50.89 34.58
C SER A 258 -36.81 51.65 33.44
N GLU A 259 -36.90 52.98 33.52
CA GLU A 259 -36.00 53.87 32.80
C GLU A 259 -34.64 53.90 33.52
N SER A 260 -33.59 54.22 32.78
CA SER A 260 -32.40 54.94 33.27
C SER A 260 -31.60 55.42 32.05
N GLU A 261 -31.80 56.67 31.65
CA GLU A 261 -30.94 57.34 30.68
C GLU A 261 -29.72 57.93 31.41
N GLU A 262 -28.52 57.49 31.04
CA GLU A 262 -27.30 58.29 31.21
C GLU A 262 -26.58 58.30 29.84
N GLU A 263 -26.34 59.50 29.32
CA GLU A 263 -25.62 59.71 28.05
C GLU A 263 -24.11 59.63 28.29
N GLU A 264 -23.38 58.94 27.41
CA GLU A 264 -21.99 59.24 27.05
C GLU A 264 -21.74 58.72 25.62
N GLU A 265 -20.76 59.29 24.91
CA GLU A 265 -20.71 59.22 23.44
C GLU A 265 -20.20 57.89 22.86
N ASP A 266 -20.98 57.25 21.98
CA ASP A 266 -20.41 56.52 20.83
C ASP A 266 -21.31 56.56 19.58
N LEU A 267 -20.69 56.42 18.41
CA LEU A 267 -21.24 56.86 17.12
C LEU A 267 -22.34 55.94 16.59
N GLN A 268 -23.56 56.48 16.45
CA GLN A 268 -24.68 55.84 15.73
C GLN A 268 -24.37 55.62 14.24
N SER A 269 -23.64 54.56 13.92
CA SER A 269 -23.48 54.05 12.56
C SER A 269 -24.79 53.40 12.10
N LYS A 270 -25.76 54.23 11.69
CA LYS A 270 -27.06 53.80 11.13
C LYS A 270 -26.80 52.70 10.09
N PRO A 271 -27.46 51.53 10.16
CA PRO A 271 -27.20 50.43 9.25
C PRO A 271 -27.44 50.92 7.82
N LYS A 272 -26.36 50.95 7.02
CA LYS A 272 -26.44 51.38 5.62
C LYS A 272 -27.50 50.50 4.95
N LYS A 273 -28.54 51.11 4.39
CA LYS A 273 -29.48 50.42 3.50
C LYS A 273 -28.68 49.94 2.29
N GLN A 274 -28.15 48.70 2.35
CA GLN A 274 -27.56 48.02 1.21
C GLN A 274 -28.50 48.21 0.03
N THR A 275 -27.96 48.62 -1.11
CA THR A 275 -28.79 48.95 -2.27
C THR A 275 -29.56 47.71 -2.73
N LYS A 276 -30.75 47.86 -3.34
CA LYS A 276 -31.56 46.70 -3.75
C LYS A 276 -30.73 45.71 -4.60
N LYS A 277 -29.92 46.25 -5.52
CA LYS A 277 -28.98 45.53 -6.38
C LYS A 277 -27.86 44.81 -5.62
N GLU A 278 -27.38 45.37 -4.51
CA GLU A 278 -26.37 44.78 -3.65
C GLU A 278 -26.95 43.60 -2.85
N LYS A 279 -28.18 43.73 -2.33
CA LYS A 279 -28.92 42.61 -1.73
C LYS A 279 -29.29 41.52 -2.73
N GLU A 280 -29.63 41.90 -3.97
CA GLU A 280 -29.88 40.95 -5.06
C GLU A 280 -28.59 40.20 -5.43
N LEU A 281 -27.44 40.87 -5.53
CA LEU A 281 -26.13 40.24 -5.74
C LEU A 281 -25.68 39.38 -4.56
N GLU A 282 -26.02 39.75 -3.32
CA GLU A 282 -25.75 38.96 -2.12
C GLU A 282 -26.61 37.69 -2.10
N LYS A 283 -27.92 37.81 -2.35
CA LYS A 283 -28.83 36.67 -2.53
C LYS A 283 -28.36 35.75 -3.66
N GLU A 284 -27.96 36.30 -4.81
CA GLU A 284 -27.47 35.53 -5.95
C GLU A 284 -26.13 34.80 -5.65
N LYS A 285 -25.26 35.37 -4.80
CA LYS A 285 -24.08 34.66 -4.27
C LYS A 285 -24.49 33.51 -3.35
N MET A 286 -25.36 33.77 -2.37
CA MET A 286 -25.85 32.74 -1.45
C MET A 286 -26.54 31.59 -2.19
N GLU A 287 -27.32 31.89 -3.24
CA GLU A 287 -27.98 30.91 -4.10
C GLU A 287 -26.97 30.12 -4.96
N LYS A 288 -25.92 30.79 -5.48
CA LYS A 288 -24.80 30.12 -6.16
C LYS A 288 -23.95 29.27 -5.22
N GLU A 289 -23.85 29.62 -3.95
CA GLU A 289 -23.13 28.86 -2.93
C GLU A 289 -23.95 27.66 -2.44
N LEU A 290 -25.26 27.83 -2.25
CA LEU A 290 -26.20 26.74 -2.01
C LEU A 290 -26.19 25.72 -3.16
N CYS A 291 -26.32 26.17 -4.41
CA CYS A 291 -26.29 25.33 -5.60
C CYS A 291 -24.94 24.59 -5.77
N LYS A 292 -23.80 25.22 -5.44
CA LYS A 292 -22.49 24.52 -5.36
C LYS A 292 -22.47 23.47 -4.26
N LEU A 293 -23.03 23.78 -3.09
CA LEU A 293 -23.04 22.89 -1.93
C LEU A 293 -23.95 21.68 -2.17
N GLU A 294 -25.10 21.88 -2.81
CA GLU A 294 -26.00 20.83 -3.32
C GLU A 294 -25.29 19.96 -4.37
N ALA A 295 -24.69 20.57 -5.40
CA ALA A 295 -23.93 19.84 -6.42
C ALA A 295 -22.79 19.01 -5.80
N ALA A 296 -22.10 19.53 -4.78
CA ALA A 296 -21.08 18.82 -4.03
C ALA A 296 -21.64 17.76 -3.05
N LEU A 297 -22.88 17.87 -2.59
CA LEU A 297 -23.57 16.82 -1.81
C LEU A 297 -24.05 15.66 -2.70
N MET A 298 -24.16 15.87 -4.01
CA MET A 298 -24.52 14.85 -5.00
C MET A 298 -23.31 14.05 -5.53
N ASP A 299 -22.08 14.39 -5.10
CA ASP A 299 -20.85 13.66 -5.45
C ASP A 299 -20.63 12.46 -4.49
N PRO A 300 -20.68 11.19 -4.96
CA PRO A 300 -20.46 10.02 -4.12
C PRO A 300 -19.02 9.88 -3.58
N SER A 301 -18.07 10.69 -4.04
CA SER A 301 -16.67 10.68 -3.63
C SER A 301 -16.31 11.74 -2.58
N ARG A 302 -17.25 12.63 -2.22
CA ARG A 302 -17.04 13.67 -1.21
C ARG A 302 -16.77 13.07 0.17
N GLN A 303 -15.73 13.55 0.83
CA GLN A 303 -15.48 13.26 2.25
C GLN A 303 -16.44 14.07 3.13
N PRO A 304 -17.02 13.48 4.19
CA PRO A 304 -17.88 14.20 5.14
C PRO A 304 -17.09 15.30 5.86
N GLN A 305 -17.74 16.44 6.11
CA GLN A 305 -17.14 17.60 6.80
C GLN A 305 -17.95 18.07 8.01
N THR A 306 -19.22 17.66 8.11
CA THR A 306 -20.15 18.04 9.19
C THR A 306 -20.69 16.80 9.89
N ALA A 307 -21.08 16.91 11.17
CA ALA A 307 -21.74 15.81 11.90
C ALA A 307 -22.95 15.23 11.15
N ASP A 308 -23.76 16.09 10.53
CA ASP A 308 -24.92 15.73 9.70
C ASP A 308 -24.55 14.91 8.44
N ASP A 309 -23.37 15.15 7.85
CA ASP A 309 -22.85 14.33 6.75
C ASP A 309 -22.55 12.91 7.26
N PHE A 310 -21.90 12.81 8.43
CA PHE A 310 -21.60 11.52 9.06
C PHE A 310 -22.85 10.75 9.48
N ASP A 311 -23.84 11.41 10.11
CA ASP A 311 -25.10 10.77 10.47
C ASP A 311 -25.84 10.24 9.23
N ARG A 312 -25.81 10.98 8.10
CA ARG A 312 -26.37 10.52 6.83
C ARG A 312 -25.66 9.28 6.27
N LEU A 313 -24.32 9.24 6.32
CA LEU A 313 -23.50 8.10 5.85
C LEU A 313 -23.65 6.88 6.77
N VAL A 314 -23.76 7.10 8.08
CA VAL A 314 -24.04 6.07 9.08
C VAL A 314 -25.43 5.48 8.87
N LEU A 315 -26.45 6.28 8.58
CA LEU A 315 -27.80 5.80 8.30
C LEU A 315 -27.88 4.95 7.02
N SER A 316 -27.06 5.23 6.00
CA SER A 316 -26.99 4.41 4.78
C SER A 316 -26.17 3.12 4.95
N SER A 317 -25.24 3.06 5.91
CA SER A 317 -24.34 1.92 6.11
C SER A 317 -23.95 1.65 7.58
N PRO A 318 -24.93 1.32 8.46
CA PRO A 318 -24.76 1.36 9.92
C PRO A 318 -23.80 0.31 10.51
N ASN A 319 -23.47 -0.75 9.76
CA ASN A 319 -22.50 -1.78 10.17
C ASN A 319 -21.04 -1.37 9.94
N SER A 320 -20.78 -0.26 9.24
CA SER A 320 -19.47 0.15 8.74
C SER A 320 -18.60 0.78 9.84
N SER A 321 -17.72 0.01 10.49
CA SER A 321 -16.87 0.55 11.56
C SER A 321 -15.95 1.67 11.08
N ILE A 322 -15.49 1.63 9.83
CA ILE A 322 -14.65 2.68 9.23
C ILE A 322 -15.33 4.07 9.29
N LEU A 323 -16.64 4.16 9.05
CA LEU A 323 -17.39 5.42 9.13
C LEU A 323 -17.59 5.88 10.57
N TRP A 324 -17.93 4.97 11.48
CA TRP A 324 -18.02 5.26 12.91
C TRP A 324 -16.68 5.77 13.47
N LEU A 325 -15.56 5.20 13.04
CA LEU A 325 -14.21 5.61 13.43
C LEU A 325 -13.81 6.97 12.84
N GLN A 326 -14.18 7.26 11.59
CA GLN A 326 -14.01 8.60 11.01
C GLN A 326 -14.83 9.65 11.77
N TYR A 327 -16.05 9.32 12.19
CA TYR A 327 -16.91 10.22 12.94
C TYR A 327 -16.41 10.46 14.37
N MET A 328 -15.88 9.42 15.04
CA MET A 328 -15.11 9.58 16.27
C MET A 328 -13.89 10.50 16.07
N ALA A 329 -13.16 10.33 14.95
CA ALA A 329 -11.99 11.14 14.63
C ALA A 329 -12.34 12.62 14.37
N PHE A 330 -13.49 12.90 13.74
CA PHE A 330 -14.00 14.26 13.55
C PHE A 330 -14.24 14.98 14.88
N HIS A 331 -14.98 14.36 15.82
CA HIS A 331 -15.17 14.95 17.15
C HIS A 331 -13.86 15.03 17.95
N LEU A 332 -12.93 14.09 17.76
CA LEU A 332 -11.62 14.11 18.41
C LEU A 332 -10.72 15.24 17.88
N GLN A 333 -10.75 15.54 16.58
CA GLN A 333 -10.11 16.72 15.99
C GLN A 333 -10.73 18.03 16.52
N ALA A 334 -12.04 18.04 16.79
CA ALA A 334 -12.74 19.15 17.44
C ALA A 334 -12.57 19.19 18.98
N THR A 335 -11.75 18.29 19.56
CA THR A 335 -11.54 18.07 21.01
C THR A 335 -12.78 17.68 21.83
N GLU A 336 -13.88 17.31 21.17
CA GLU A 336 -15.17 16.94 21.77
C GLU A 336 -15.21 15.48 22.24
N ILE A 337 -14.32 15.12 23.16
CA ILE A 337 -14.05 13.72 23.59
C ILE A 337 -15.33 13.01 24.07
N GLU A 338 -16.23 13.72 24.77
CA GLU A 338 -17.51 13.14 25.24
C GLU A 338 -18.48 12.82 24.09
N LYS A 339 -18.51 13.63 23.03
CA LYS A 339 -19.29 13.33 21.83
C LYS A 339 -18.68 12.16 21.06
N ALA A 340 -17.35 12.05 20.99
CA ALA A 340 -16.68 10.88 20.43
C ALA A 340 -17.02 9.59 21.21
N ARG A 341 -17.06 9.63 22.55
CA ARG A 341 -17.57 8.53 23.40
C ARG A 341 -19.02 8.18 23.08
N ALA A 342 -19.90 9.18 22.96
CA ALA A 342 -21.32 8.98 22.65
C ALA A 342 -21.54 8.38 21.24
N VAL A 343 -20.75 8.79 20.24
CA VAL A 343 -20.75 8.21 18.89
C VAL A 343 -20.31 6.75 18.92
N ALA A 344 -19.29 6.39 19.72
CA ALA A 344 -18.85 5.01 19.86
C ALA A 344 -19.88 4.11 20.60
N GLU A 345 -20.46 4.58 21.70
CA GLU A 345 -21.54 3.90 22.42
C GLU A 345 -22.82 3.78 21.58
N ARG A 346 -23.03 4.67 20.60
CA ARG A 346 -24.07 4.53 19.56
C ARG A 346 -23.69 3.45 18.55
N ALA A 347 -22.46 3.48 18.03
CA ALA A 347 -21.93 2.48 17.08
C ALA A 347 -22.06 1.04 17.60
N LEU A 348 -21.70 0.79 18.88
CA LEU A 348 -21.82 -0.53 19.50
C LEU A 348 -23.26 -1.06 19.56
N LYS A 349 -24.26 -0.17 19.59
CA LYS A 349 -25.69 -0.50 19.62
C LYS A 349 -26.28 -0.67 18.21
N THR A 350 -25.84 0.13 17.24
CA THR A 350 -26.35 0.11 15.85
C THR A 350 -25.73 -0.98 14.99
N ILE A 351 -24.43 -1.28 15.17
CA ILE A 351 -23.76 -2.34 14.41
C ILE A 351 -24.42 -3.69 14.76
N SER A 352 -24.70 -4.50 13.74
CA SER A 352 -25.21 -5.87 13.89
C SER A 352 -24.33 -6.73 14.79
N PHE A 353 -24.94 -7.52 15.68
CA PHE A 353 -24.21 -8.46 16.54
C PHE A 353 -23.47 -9.56 15.77
N ARG A 354 -23.78 -9.75 14.47
CA ARG A 354 -23.07 -10.70 13.59
C ARG A 354 -21.70 -10.18 13.16
N GLU A 355 -21.52 -8.86 13.11
CA GLU A 355 -20.29 -8.22 12.65
C GLU A 355 -19.31 -8.03 13.81
N GLU A 356 -18.90 -9.13 14.44
CA GLU A 356 -18.03 -9.14 15.63
C GLU A 356 -16.72 -8.35 15.40
N GLN A 357 -16.15 -8.43 14.20
CA GLN A 357 -14.91 -7.72 13.87
C GLN A 357 -15.14 -6.20 13.79
N GLU A 358 -16.28 -5.75 13.26
CA GLU A 358 -16.62 -4.32 13.19
C GLU A 358 -16.87 -3.76 14.60
N LYS A 359 -17.51 -4.54 15.49
CA LYS A 359 -17.62 -4.16 16.91
C LYS A 359 -16.27 -4.14 17.61
N LEU A 360 -15.40 -5.12 17.35
CA LEU A 360 -14.06 -5.15 17.93
C LEU A 360 -13.24 -3.93 17.51
N ASN A 361 -13.34 -3.47 16.26
CA ASN A 361 -12.68 -2.25 15.80
C ASN A 361 -13.13 -1.02 16.63
N VAL A 362 -14.43 -0.89 16.91
CA VAL A 362 -14.99 0.20 17.75
C VAL A 362 -14.55 0.05 19.22
N TRP A 363 -14.54 -1.15 19.78
CA TRP A 363 -14.02 -1.40 21.14
C TRP A 363 -12.53 -1.04 21.26
N VAL A 364 -11.71 -1.36 20.25
CA VAL A 364 -10.30 -0.99 20.20
C VAL A 364 -10.12 0.53 20.13
N ALA A 365 -10.97 1.25 19.39
CA ALA A 365 -10.93 2.71 19.38
C ALA A 365 -11.38 3.35 20.70
N LEU A 366 -12.38 2.78 21.39
CA LEU A 366 -12.75 3.17 22.75
C LEU A 366 -11.60 2.96 23.75
N LEU A 367 -10.89 1.82 23.68
CA LEU A 367 -9.71 1.56 24.51
C LEU A 367 -8.57 2.55 24.24
N ASN A 368 -8.34 2.93 22.98
CA ASN A 368 -7.37 3.99 22.64
C ASN A 368 -7.80 5.35 23.23
N LEU A 369 -9.08 5.72 23.06
CA LEU A 369 -9.63 6.98 23.57
C LEU A 369 -9.49 7.07 25.10
N GLU A 370 -9.86 6.02 25.86
CA GLU A 370 -9.68 6.03 27.32
C GLU A 370 -8.21 5.94 27.76
N ASN A 371 -7.33 5.28 26.99
CA ASN A 371 -5.90 5.21 27.34
C ASN A 371 -5.17 6.56 27.20
N MET A 372 -5.70 7.48 26.38
CA MET A 372 -5.09 8.78 26.08
C MET A 372 -5.86 9.98 26.68
N TYR A 373 -7.19 9.89 26.82
CA TYR A 373 -8.08 10.94 27.36
C TYR A 373 -8.99 10.48 28.52
N GLY A 374 -8.80 9.27 29.01
CA GLY A 374 -9.55 8.71 30.15
C GLY A 374 -8.71 8.65 31.42
N THR A 375 -9.19 7.88 32.39
CA THR A 375 -8.41 7.44 33.55
C THR A 375 -8.21 5.93 33.46
N GLU A 376 -7.28 5.39 34.26
CA GLU A 376 -7.10 3.93 34.35
C GLU A 376 -8.39 3.21 34.76
N GLU A 377 -9.23 3.84 35.59
CA GLU A 377 -10.57 3.33 35.90
C GLU A 377 -11.52 3.30 34.69
N THR A 378 -11.59 4.34 33.87
CA THR A 378 -12.49 4.33 32.69
C THR A 378 -12.01 3.35 31.64
N LEU A 379 -10.69 3.28 31.44
CA LEU A 379 -10.05 2.28 30.58
C LEU A 379 -10.36 0.85 31.04
N MET A 380 -10.21 0.54 32.34
CA MET A 380 -10.52 -0.78 32.88
C MET A 380 -12.02 -1.10 32.80
N LYS A 381 -12.92 -0.14 33.07
CA LYS A 381 -14.37 -0.31 32.88
C LYS A 381 -14.78 -0.52 31.42
N VAL A 382 -14.06 0.05 30.45
CA VAL A 382 -14.24 -0.26 29.01
C VAL A 382 -13.66 -1.64 28.69
N PHE A 383 -12.50 -1.99 29.21
CA PHE A 383 -11.85 -3.29 28.98
C PHE A 383 -12.66 -4.47 29.51
N GLU A 384 -13.19 -4.38 30.73
CA GLU A 384 -14.06 -5.41 31.30
C GLU A 384 -15.33 -5.63 30.47
N ARG A 385 -15.97 -4.55 30.00
CA ARG A 385 -17.10 -4.65 29.06
C ARG A 385 -16.67 -5.27 27.73
N ALA A 386 -15.55 -4.84 27.14
CA ALA A 386 -15.05 -5.39 25.89
C ALA A 386 -14.72 -6.90 26.00
N VAL A 387 -14.20 -7.36 27.14
CA VAL A 387 -13.94 -8.79 27.42
C VAL A 387 -15.22 -9.60 27.65
N GLN A 388 -16.35 -8.97 27.96
CA GLN A 388 -17.66 -9.64 28.05
C GLN A 388 -18.35 -9.78 26.68
N TYR A 389 -18.20 -8.78 25.80
CA TYR A 389 -18.90 -8.72 24.49
C TYR A 389 -18.12 -9.29 23.30
N ASN A 390 -16.81 -9.51 23.41
CA ASN A 390 -15.97 -9.99 22.31
C ASN A 390 -15.01 -11.09 22.79
N GLU A 391 -14.43 -11.82 21.83
CA GLU A 391 -13.36 -12.81 22.05
C GLU A 391 -12.25 -12.30 22.99
N PRO A 392 -12.16 -12.79 24.25
CA PRO A 392 -11.30 -12.22 25.28
C PRO A 392 -9.84 -12.14 24.86
N LEU A 393 -9.32 -13.18 24.20
CA LEU A 393 -7.93 -13.24 23.75
C LEU A 393 -7.57 -12.10 22.79
N LYS A 394 -8.50 -11.70 21.90
CA LYS A 394 -8.28 -10.55 20.98
C LYS A 394 -8.23 -9.24 21.76
N VAL A 395 -9.16 -9.02 22.67
CA VAL A 395 -9.24 -7.77 23.47
C VAL A 395 -8.00 -7.59 24.37
N PHE A 396 -7.57 -8.66 25.05
CA PHE A 396 -6.32 -8.66 25.82
C PHE A 396 -5.10 -8.33 24.94
N GLN A 397 -5.00 -8.96 23.75
CA GLN A 397 -3.91 -8.68 22.81
C GLN A 397 -3.90 -7.22 22.34
N HIS A 398 -5.05 -6.66 21.99
CA HIS A 398 -5.15 -5.25 21.57
C HIS A 398 -4.77 -4.29 22.71
N LEU A 399 -5.20 -4.54 23.95
CA LEU A 399 -4.80 -3.66 25.07
C LEU A 399 -3.30 -3.75 25.37
N CYS A 400 -2.66 -4.93 25.24
CA CYS A 400 -1.20 -5.04 25.27
C CYS A 400 -0.51 -4.25 24.15
N ASP A 401 -1.04 -4.31 22.92
CA ASP A 401 -0.50 -3.55 21.78
C ASP A 401 -0.69 -2.03 22.00
N ILE A 402 -1.82 -1.59 22.60
CA ILE A 402 -2.09 -0.19 22.97
C ILE A 402 -1.13 0.31 24.06
N TYR A 403 -0.95 -0.44 25.16
CA TYR A 403 -0.02 -0.05 26.22
C TYR A 403 1.44 0.01 25.75
N ALA A 404 1.83 -0.88 24.82
CA ALA A 404 3.15 -0.81 24.19
C ALA A 404 3.32 0.45 23.34
N ASN A 405 2.31 0.84 22.57
CA ASN A 405 2.33 2.07 21.77
C ASN A 405 2.30 3.35 22.63
N SER A 406 1.73 3.31 23.83
CA SER A 406 1.74 4.44 24.78
C SER A 406 2.84 4.36 25.83
N GLU A 407 3.87 3.53 25.63
CA GLU A 407 5.04 3.36 26.52
C GLU A 407 4.72 2.97 27.99
N LYS A 408 3.52 2.43 28.26
CA LYS A 408 3.06 2.04 29.60
C LYS A 408 3.54 0.62 29.97
N TYR A 409 4.86 0.42 29.90
CA TYR A 409 5.49 -0.92 29.94
C TYR A 409 5.11 -1.76 31.16
N LYS A 410 5.01 -1.17 32.36
CA LYS A 410 4.65 -1.89 33.61
C LYS A 410 3.23 -2.47 33.55
N GLN A 411 2.25 -1.66 33.16
CA GLN A 411 0.85 -2.10 33.00
C GLN A 411 0.73 -3.15 31.89
N ALA A 412 1.52 -3.05 30.81
CA ALA A 412 1.61 -4.10 29.80
C ALA A 412 2.19 -5.42 30.36
N GLU A 413 3.23 -5.39 31.18
CA GLU A 413 3.80 -6.59 31.83
C GLU A 413 2.80 -7.28 32.77
N GLU A 414 2.08 -6.51 33.59
CA GLU A 414 1.02 -7.02 34.46
C GLU A 414 -0.16 -7.62 33.68
N LEU A 415 -0.52 -6.98 32.56
CA LEU A 415 -1.54 -7.49 31.64
C LEU A 415 -1.07 -8.78 30.95
N TYR A 416 0.17 -8.86 30.48
CA TYR A 416 0.76 -10.09 29.92
C TYR A 416 0.87 -11.20 30.98
N HIS A 417 1.23 -10.89 32.22
CA HIS A 417 1.20 -11.83 33.34
C HIS A 417 -0.22 -12.34 33.61
N THR A 418 -1.24 -11.51 33.41
CA THR A 418 -2.65 -11.89 33.52
C THR A 418 -3.12 -12.75 32.35
N MET A 419 -2.71 -12.42 31.11
CA MET A 419 -2.90 -13.30 29.94
C MET A 419 -2.27 -14.67 30.16
N LEU A 420 -1.02 -14.75 30.64
CA LEU A 420 -0.32 -16.00 30.94
C LEU A 420 -0.91 -16.77 32.13
N LYS A 421 -1.76 -16.15 32.97
CA LYS A 421 -2.55 -16.88 33.96
C LYS A 421 -3.79 -17.52 33.33
N ARG A 422 -4.47 -16.83 32.40
CA ARG A 422 -5.72 -17.30 31.75
C ARG A 422 -5.51 -18.22 30.55
N PHE A 423 -4.53 -17.95 29.70
CA PHE A 423 -4.35 -18.55 28.37
C PHE A 423 -3.05 -19.37 28.24
N ARG A 424 -2.71 -20.14 29.29
CA ARG A 424 -1.43 -20.88 29.41
C ARG A 424 -1.09 -21.78 28.21
N GLN A 425 -2.11 -22.37 27.59
CA GLN A 425 -1.95 -23.31 26.48
C GLN A 425 -1.79 -22.63 25.11
N GLU A 426 -2.01 -21.31 25.00
CA GLU A 426 -1.95 -20.61 23.72
C GLU A 426 -0.54 -20.07 23.43
N LYS A 427 0.17 -20.76 22.53
CA LYS A 427 1.51 -20.38 22.04
C LYS A 427 1.60 -18.95 21.52
N SER A 428 0.53 -18.37 20.97
CA SER A 428 0.54 -16.97 20.49
C SER A 428 0.77 -15.96 21.61
N VAL A 429 0.34 -16.25 22.85
CA VAL A 429 0.51 -15.34 24.00
C VAL A 429 1.96 -15.32 24.46
N TRP A 430 2.59 -16.49 24.59
CA TRP A 430 4.02 -16.60 24.92
C TRP A 430 4.90 -15.87 23.89
N LEU A 431 4.58 -16.04 22.60
CA LEU A 431 5.32 -15.38 21.51
C LEU A 431 5.11 -13.86 21.47
N LYS A 432 3.89 -13.36 21.71
CA LYS A 432 3.65 -11.92 21.82
C LYS A 432 4.42 -11.32 23.00
N TYR A 433 4.35 -11.92 24.18
CA TYR A 433 5.07 -11.41 25.35
C TYR A 433 6.59 -11.48 25.17
N ALA A 434 7.13 -12.55 24.58
CA ALA A 434 8.54 -12.62 24.21
C ALA A 434 8.95 -11.50 23.23
N SER A 435 8.14 -11.24 22.20
CA SER A 435 8.39 -10.14 21.25
C SER A 435 8.31 -8.75 21.89
N PHE A 436 7.59 -8.61 23.01
CA PHE A 436 7.48 -7.38 23.78
C PHE A 436 8.67 -7.19 24.74
N LEU A 437 9.10 -8.25 25.46
CA LEU A 437 10.29 -8.21 26.30
C LEU A 437 11.57 -7.94 25.48
N LEU A 438 11.73 -8.60 24.34
CA LEU A 438 12.87 -8.37 23.44
C LEU A 438 12.88 -6.95 22.86
N LYS A 439 11.72 -6.35 22.55
CA LYS A 439 11.64 -4.93 22.15
C LYS A 439 12.09 -3.96 23.23
N GLN A 440 12.00 -4.33 24.51
CA GLN A 440 12.57 -3.57 25.62
C GLN A 440 14.06 -3.90 25.90
N GLY A 441 14.67 -4.83 25.16
CA GLY A 441 16.02 -5.33 25.44
C GLY A 441 16.11 -6.32 26.60
N GLN A 442 14.99 -6.81 27.15
CA GLN A 442 14.98 -7.76 28.27
C GLN A 442 15.23 -9.21 27.79
N THR A 443 16.45 -9.53 27.32
CA THR A 443 16.79 -10.86 26.79
C THR A 443 16.75 -11.94 27.89
N GLU A 444 17.38 -11.71 29.05
CA GLU A 444 17.31 -12.62 30.21
C GLU A 444 15.87 -12.98 30.62
N ALA A 445 14.96 -12.00 30.67
CA ALA A 445 13.56 -12.23 31.00
C ALA A 445 12.86 -13.11 29.95
N THR A 446 13.25 -12.94 28.68
CA THR A 446 12.78 -13.77 27.56
C THR A 446 13.28 -15.21 27.66
N HIS A 447 14.52 -15.44 28.07
CA HIS A 447 15.06 -16.79 28.26
C HIS A 447 14.32 -17.53 29.40
N ARG A 448 14.11 -16.84 30.55
CA ARG A 448 13.30 -17.34 31.66
C ARG A 448 11.82 -17.58 31.25
N LEU A 449 11.30 -16.77 30.32
CA LEU A 449 9.96 -16.96 29.75
C LEU A 449 9.88 -18.20 28.86
N LEU A 450 10.90 -18.50 28.05
CA LEU A 450 10.95 -19.69 27.20
C LEU A 450 10.89 -20.98 28.04
N GLU A 451 11.71 -21.07 29.10
CA GLU A 451 11.63 -22.19 30.06
C GLU A 451 10.21 -22.37 30.62
N ARG A 452 9.54 -21.27 30.97
CA ARG A 452 8.20 -21.27 31.54
C ARG A 452 7.14 -21.66 30.50
N ALA A 453 7.33 -21.28 29.23
CA ALA A 453 6.49 -21.70 28.11
C ALA A 453 6.59 -23.22 27.89
N LEU A 454 7.81 -23.77 27.88
CA LEU A 454 8.05 -25.22 27.72
C LEU A 454 7.44 -26.04 28.87
N LYS A 455 7.43 -25.50 30.10
CA LYS A 455 6.76 -26.11 31.27
C LYS A 455 5.22 -26.02 31.21
N ALA A 456 4.64 -25.18 30.34
CA ALA A 456 3.20 -24.94 30.24
C ALA A 456 2.53 -25.49 28.96
N LEU A 457 3.30 -25.63 27.87
CA LEU A 457 2.82 -26.03 26.55
C LEU A 457 3.04 -27.54 26.29
N PRO A 458 2.25 -28.19 25.40
CA PRO A 458 2.44 -29.60 25.06
C PRO A 458 3.77 -29.86 24.34
N THR A 459 4.40 -31.01 24.62
CA THR A 459 5.70 -31.41 24.04
C THR A 459 5.75 -31.40 22.51
N LYS A 460 4.62 -31.66 21.84
CA LYS A 460 4.49 -31.57 20.37
C LYS A 460 4.82 -30.18 19.82
N GLU A 461 4.54 -29.12 20.58
CA GLU A 461 4.72 -27.73 20.17
C GLU A 461 6.06 -27.13 20.60
N HIS A 462 6.78 -27.76 21.53
CA HIS A 462 8.04 -27.24 22.10
C HIS A 462 9.03 -26.81 21.02
N VAL A 463 9.24 -27.67 20.03
CA VAL A 463 10.17 -27.43 18.92
C VAL A 463 9.77 -26.22 18.07
N ASP A 464 8.46 -26.08 17.79
CA ASP A 464 7.90 -25.00 17.00
C ASP A 464 7.92 -23.66 17.77
N VAL A 465 7.85 -23.72 19.10
CA VAL A 465 7.98 -22.57 20.01
C VAL A 465 9.44 -22.13 20.10
N ILE A 466 10.39 -23.04 20.36
CA ILE A 466 11.82 -22.72 20.43
C ILE A 466 12.30 -22.12 19.10
N SER A 467 11.92 -22.71 17.96
CA SER A 467 12.26 -22.17 16.64
C SER A 467 11.71 -20.75 16.41
N LYS A 468 10.58 -20.39 17.02
CA LYS A 468 10.00 -19.04 16.93
C LYS A 468 10.60 -18.05 17.94
N PHE A 469 10.98 -18.51 19.14
CA PHE A 469 11.75 -17.70 20.10
C PHE A 469 13.12 -17.33 19.51
N ALA A 470 13.87 -18.31 18.99
CA ALA A 470 15.14 -18.05 18.31
C ALA A 470 14.99 -17.10 17.10
N GLN A 471 13.89 -17.20 16.33
CA GLN A 471 13.55 -16.25 15.25
C GLN A 471 13.21 -14.82 15.73
N LEU A 472 12.84 -14.62 17.00
CA LEU A 472 12.62 -13.31 17.60
C LEU A 472 13.91 -12.77 18.19
N GLU A 473 14.69 -13.60 18.89
CA GLU A 473 16.02 -13.26 19.43
C GLU A 473 16.96 -12.80 18.30
N PHE A 474 17.04 -13.54 17.18
CA PHE A 474 17.78 -13.11 15.99
C PHE A 474 17.35 -11.76 15.36
N ARG A 475 16.20 -11.19 15.76
CA ARG A 475 15.71 -9.90 15.24
C ARG A 475 15.85 -8.74 16.23
N PHE A 476 15.86 -9.04 17.53
CA PHE A 476 15.66 -8.04 18.59
C PHE A 476 16.55 -8.25 19.83
N GLY A 477 17.37 -9.30 19.86
CA GLY A 477 18.23 -9.66 20.99
C GLY A 477 19.47 -10.44 20.53
N ASP A 478 19.88 -11.41 21.34
CA ASP A 478 21.22 -12.01 21.24
C ASP A 478 21.32 -13.10 20.15
N PRO A 479 22.04 -12.86 19.03
CA PRO A 479 22.10 -13.82 17.93
C PRO A 479 22.89 -15.09 18.30
N GLU A 480 23.79 -15.03 19.28
CA GLU A 480 24.56 -16.18 19.75
C GLU A 480 23.70 -17.14 20.59
N HIS A 481 22.84 -16.61 21.45
CA HIS A 481 21.84 -17.41 22.16
C HIS A 481 20.84 -18.04 21.17
N ALA A 482 20.40 -17.26 20.17
CA ALA A 482 19.52 -17.77 19.13
C ALA A 482 20.18 -18.91 18.31
N LYS A 483 21.48 -18.84 17.99
CA LYS A 483 22.25 -19.98 17.44
C LYS A 483 22.22 -21.17 18.39
N ALA A 484 22.50 -20.98 19.68
CA ALA A 484 22.49 -22.06 20.68
C ALA A 484 21.10 -22.74 20.83
N LEU A 485 20.00 -22.00 20.70
CA LEU A 485 18.64 -22.56 20.64
C LEU A 485 18.42 -23.42 19.39
N PHE A 486 18.91 -23.01 18.21
CA PHE A 486 18.86 -23.86 17.02
C PHE A 486 19.76 -25.10 17.16
N GLU A 487 21.00 -24.95 17.61
CA GLU A 487 21.94 -26.07 17.75
C GLU A 487 21.48 -27.12 18.77
N SER A 488 20.93 -26.71 19.92
CA SER A 488 20.34 -27.62 20.91
C SER A 488 19.08 -28.33 20.38
N THR A 489 18.23 -27.61 19.64
CA THR A 489 17.05 -28.18 18.98
C THR A 489 17.43 -29.18 17.88
N LEU A 490 18.45 -28.87 17.08
CA LEU A 490 18.93 -29.71 15.98
C LEU A 490 19.72 -30.93 16.47
N SER A 491 20.46 -30.80 17.57
CA SER A 491 21.08 -31.93 18.29
C SER A 491 20.01 -32.90 18.83
N SER A 492 18.87 -32.36 19.29
CA SER A 492 17.75 -33.16 19.80
C SER A 492 16.89 -33.79 18.69
N TYR A 493 16.74 -33.12 17.55
CA TYR A 493 15.85 -33.52 16.46
C TYR A 493 16.51 -33.43 15.07
N PRO A 494 17.65 -34.10 14.82
CA PRO A 494 18.46 -33.88 13.60
C PRO A 494 17.72 -34.19 12.29
N LYS A 495 16.67 -35.02 12.33
CA LYS A 495 15.84 -35.39 11.17
C LYS A 495 14.73 -34.37 10.82
N ARG A 496 14.49 -33.32 11.64
CA ARG A 496 13.51 -32.26 11.34
C ARG A 496 14.11 -31.22 10.37
N THR A 497 13.92 -31.48 9.08
CA THR A 497 14.44 -30.68 7.95
C THR A 497 13.95 -29.23 7.90
N ASP A 498 12.84 -28.94 8.54
CA ASP A 498 12.18 -27.65 8.48
C ASP A 498 12.92 -26.63 9.37
N ILE A 499 13.48 -27.12 10.48
CA ILE A 499 14.34 -26.35 11.40
C ILE A 499 15.67 -26.03 10.73
N TRP A 500 16.31 -27.01 10.08
CA TRP A 500 17.51 -26.79 9.27
C TRP A 500 17.27 -25.73 8.20
N SER A 501 16.13 -25.76 7.53
CA SER A 501 15.74 -24.76 6.52
C SER A 501 15.63 -23.36 7.13
N ILE A 502 14.92 -23.21 8.25
CA ILE A 502 14.80 -21.94 8.98
C ILE A 502 16.17 -21.42 9.44
N TYR A 503 17.01 -22.28 10.01
CA TYR A 503 18.33 -21.92 10.53
C TYR A 503 19.26 -21.45 9.40
N MET A 504 19.32 -22.19 8.28
CA MET A 504 20.02 -21.74 7.06
C MET A 504 19.44 -20.43 6.53
N ASP A 505 18.12 -20.26 6.49
CA ASP A 505 17.48 -19.01 6.04
C ASP A 505 17.75 -17.82 6.95
N ILE A 506 18.20 -18.02 8.19
CA ILE A 506 18.69 -16.95 9.08
C ILE A 506 20.20 -16.73 8.86
N MET A 507 20.99 -17.81 8.84
CA MET A 507 22.44 -17.72 8.71
C MET A 507 22.89 -17.19 7.33
N ILE A 508 22.13 -17.44 6.25
CA ILE A 508 22.34 -16.81 4.94
C ILE A 508 22.11 -15.27 4.97
N LYS A 509 21.39 -14.75 5.98
CA LYS A 509 21.12 -13.30 6.14
C LYS A 509 22.05 -12.60 7.13
N HIS A 510 22.51 -13.30 8.17
CA HIS A 510 23.21 -12.71 9.33
C HIS A 510 24.52 -13.41 9.72
N GLY A 511 24.81 -14.59 9.18
CA GLY A 511 26.02 -15.36 9.46
C GLY A 511 27.12 -15.11 8.44
N SER A 512 28.34 -15.55 8.78
CA SER A 512 29.48 -15.54 7.86
C SER A 512 29.38 -16.65 6.81
N GLN A 513 30.07 -16.49 5.68
CA GLN A 513 30.13 -17.53 4.63
C GLN A 513 30.67 -18.87 5.14
N LYS A 514 31.51 -18.87 6.19
CA LYS A 514 32.04 -20.10 6.80
C LYS A 514 30.92 -20.84 7.52
N GLU A 515 30.28 -20.20 8.50
CA GLU A 515 29.18 -20.79 9.27
C GLU A 515 28.03 -21.31 8.36
N VAL A 516 27.74 -20.61 7.26
CA VAL A 516 26.74 -21.07 6.28
C VAL A 516 27.18 -22.35 5.56
N ARG A 517 28.45 -22.47 5.15
CA ARG A 517 29.02 -23.69 4.57
C ARG A 517 29.07 -24.82 5.60
N ASP A 518 29.54 -24.54 6.81
CA ASP A 518 29.60 -25.50 7.92
C ASP A 518 28.20 -26.12 8.19
N ILE A 519 27.13 -25.31 8.11
CA ILE A 519 25.75 -25.79 8.24
C ILE A 519 25.30 -26.62 7.04
N PHE A 520 25.63 -26.21 5.80
CA PHE A 520 25.30 -27.00 4.60
C PHE A 520 26.01 -28.36 4.59
N GLU A 521 27.30 -28.40 4.94
CA GLU A 521 28.11 -29.62 5.05
C GLU A 521 27.54 -30.56 6.13
N ARG A 522 27.23 -30.02 7.32
CA ARG A 522 26.55 -30.78 8.38
C ARG A 522 25.21 -31.37 7.93
N VAL A 523 24.43 -30.65 7.13
CA VAL A 523 23.16 -31.16 6.56
C VAL A 523 23.42 -32.27 5.53
N ILE A 524 24.48 -32.19 4.74
CA ILE A 524 24.85 -33.20 3.73
C ILE A 524 25.28 -34.51 4.37
N HIS A 525 25.96 -34.48 5.52
CA HIS A 525 26.33 -35.68 6.27
C HIS A 525 25.16 -36.32 7.06
N LEU A 526 23.93 -35.76 7.01
CA LEU A 526 22.75 -36.38 7.61
C LEU A 526 22.10 -37.43 6.71
N SER A 527 21.76 -38.58 7.29
CA SER A 527 21.04 -39.69 6.64
C SER A 527 19.54 -39.38 6.46
N LEU A 528 19.23 -38.46 5.55
CA LEU A 528 17.87 -38.03 5.21
C LEU A 528 17.32 -38.77 3.97
N ALA A 529 16.03 -38.57 3.67
CA ALA A 529 15.38 -39.15 2.48
C ALA A 529 15.85 -38.44 1.18
N PRO A 530 16.02 -39.15 0.04
CA PRO A 530 16.52 -38.57 -1.20
C PRO A 530 15.78 -37.32 -1.69
N LYS A 531 14.44 -37.28 -1.57
CA LYS A 531 13.63 -36.08 -1.89
C LYS A 531 14.06 -34.84 -1.09
N ARG A 532 14.42 -35.02 0.19
CA ARG A 532 14.86 -33.93 1.09
C ARG A 532 16.33 -33.56 0.85
N MET A 533 17.19 -34.53 0.56
CA MET A 533 18.59 -34.26 0.20
C MET A 533 18.70 -33.49 -1.12
N LYS A 534 17.91 -33.86 -2.15
CA LYS A 534 17.83 -33.11 -3.42
C LYS A 534 17.46 -31.64 -3.20
N PHE A 535 16.59 -31.34 -2.24
CA PHE A 535 16.24 -29.97 -1.85
C PHE A 535 17.42 -29.22 -1.23
N PHE A 536 18.17 -29.84 -0.31
CA PHE A 536 19.34 -29.20 0.31
C PHE A 536 20.52 -29.03 -0.66
N PHE A 537 20.86 -30.04 -1.47
CA PHE A 537 21.86 -29.90 -2.53
C PHE A 537 21.48 -28.80 -3.54
N LYS A 538 20.19 -28.70 -3.94
CA LYS A 538 19.72 -27.58 -4.78
C LYS A 538 19.94 -26.24 -4.07
N ARG A 539 19.54 -26.09 -2.81
CA ARG A 539 19.73 -24.86 -2.02
C ARG A 539 21.21 -24.48 -1.87
N TYR A 540 22.11 -25.46 -1.69
CA TYR A 540 23.55 -25.21 -1.54
C TYR A 540 24.18 -24.79 -2.87
N LEU A 541 23.85 -25.47 -3.97
CA LEU A 541 24.24 -25.03 -5.32
C LEU A 541 23.72 -23.63 -5.64
N ASP A 542 22.48 -23.31 -5.27
CA ASP A 542 21.87 -21.99 -5.46
C ASP A 542 22.38 -20.92 -4.46
N TYR A 543 23.23 -21.30 -3.49
CA TYR A 543 24.01 -20.41 -2.63
C TYR A 543 25.42 -20.19 -3.20
N GLU A 544 26.17 -21.25 -3.51
CA GLU A 544 27.53 -21.16 -4.05
C GLU A 544 27.56 -20.49 -5.45
N LYS A 545 26.50 -20.64 -6.27
CA LYS A 545 26.33 -19.84 -7.52
C LYS A 545 26.30 -18.32 -7.30
N LYS A 546 26.03 -17.84 -6.07
CA LYS A 546 25.88 -16.41 -5.73
C LYS A 546 27.05 -15.88 -4.89
N TYR A 547 27.73 -16.74 -4.15
CA TYR A 547 28.70 -16.38 -3.10
C TYR A 547 30.00 -17.21 -3.13
N GLY A 548 30.10 -18.17 -4.04
CA GLY A 548 31.16 -19.18 -4.12
C GLY A 548 32.10 -19.05 -5.31
N THR A 549 33.01 -20.03 -5.42
CA THR A 549 33.94 -20.19 -6.54
C THR A 549 33.48 -21.34 -7.44
N THR A 550 34.06 -21.44 -8.63
CA THR A 550 33.90 -22.60 -9.52
C THR A 550 34.27 -23.91 -8.82
N GLU A 551 35.31 -23.89 -7.98
CA GLU A 551 35.79 -25.02 -7.18
C GLU A 551 34.76 -25.46 -6.13
N THR A 552 34.19 -24.52 -5.34
CA THR A 552 33.15 -24.90 -4.36
C THR A 552 31.90 -25.43 -5.06
N ILE A 553 31.49 -24.83 -6.19
CA ILE A 553 30.36 -25.33 -7.00
C ILE A 553 30.63 -26.75 -7.54
N LEU A 554 31.88 -27.10 -7.84
CA LEU A 554 32.26 -28.47 -8.23
C LEU A 554 32.23 -29.43 -7.03
N ALA A 555 32.75 -29.04 -5.86
CA ALA A 555 32.71 -29.86 -4.65
C ALA A 555 31.28 -30.21 -4.21
N VAL A 556 30.33 -29.26 -4.31
CA VAL A 556 28.91 -29.55 -4.03
C VAL A 556 28.31 -30.53 -5.05
N LYS A 557 28.80 -30.55 -6.29
CA LYS A 557 28.37 -31.55 -7.30
C LYS A 557 28.96 -32.93 -7.03
N THR A 558 30.23 -33.06 -6.62
CA THR A 558 30.81 -34.38 -6.32
C THR A 558 30.15 -34.98 -5.08
N ALA A 559 30.00 -34.21 -4.00
CA ALA A 559 29.27 -34.65 -2.80
C ALA A 559 27.81 -35.05 -3.09
N ALA A 560 27.17 -34.43 -4.08
CA ALA A 560 25.82 -34.82 -4.54
C ALA A 560 25.81 -36.13 -5.35
N LEU A 561 26.86 -36.44 -6.10
CA LEU A 561 27.03 -37.72 -6.82
C LEU A 561 27.37 -38.85 -5.84
N GLU A 562 28.36 -38.63 -4.97
CA GLU A 562 28.77 -39.54 -3.89
C GLU A 562 27.57 -39.95 -3.02
N TYR A 563 26.69 -39.00 -2.67
CA TYR A 563 25.46 -39.29 -1.93
C TYR A 563 24.47 -40.17 -2.72
N VAL A 564 24.38 -40.02 -4.04
CA VAL A 564 23.50 -40.84 -4.90
C VAL A 564 24.07 -42.24 -5.05
N GLU A 565 25.37 -42.39 -5.29
CA GLU A 565 26.07 -43.68 -5.41
C GLU A 565 26.02 -44.48 -4.09
N ALA A 566 26.19 -43.80 -2.95
CA ALA A 566 25.98 -44.38 -1.62
C ALA A 566 24.52 -44.76 -1.33
N LYS A 567 23.55 -44.30 -2.14
CA LYS A 567 22.12 -44.63 -2.02
C LYS A 567 21.61 -45.63 -3.05
N SER A 568 22.24 -45.77 -4.22
CA SER A 568 21.96 -46.88 -5.14
C SER A 568 22.54 -48.19 -4.62
N SER A 569 23.79 -48.18 -4.16
CA SER A 569 24.42 -49.36 -3.55
C SER A 569 23.66 -49.89 -2.32
N LEU A 570 23.12 -48.99 -1.48
CA LEU A 570 22.20 -49.31 -0.36
C LEU A 570 20.77 -49.71 -0.77
N ALA A 571 20.48 -49.83 -2.07
CA ALA A 571 19.22 -50.33 -2.62
C ALA A 571 19.41 -51.55 -3.55
N GLU A 572 20.66 -51.86 -3.90
CA GLU A 572 21.09 -53.05 -4.65
C GLU A 572 21.62 -54.17 -3.72
N SER A 573 21.58 -53.94 -2.40
CA SER A 573 21.96 -54.87 -1.32
C SER A 573 20.88 -55.01 -0.24
#